data_AF-A9WPE1-F1
#
_entry.id   AF-A9WPE1-F1
#
_cell.length_a   1.000
_cell.length_b   1.000
_cell.length_c   1.000
_cell.angle_alpha   90.00
_cell.angle_beta   90.00
_cell.angle_gamma   90.00
#
_symmetry.space_group_name_H-M   'P 1'
#
loop_
_entity.id
_entity.type
_entity.pdbx_description
1 polymer ?
#
loop_
_entity_poly.entity_id
_entity_poly.type
_entity_poly.pdbx_seq_one_letter_code
_entity_poly.pdbx_strand_id
1 'polypeptide(L)' 'MARLSKFDVELVSSEIVRYEDVYKLCYIRGPEGLLLGLAEELA' A
#
# COMPACT_ATOMS: atom_id res chain seq x y z
N MET A 1 3.97 -4.80 -4.87
CA MET A 1 5.02 -4.24 -3.98
C MET A 1 6.43 -4.19 -4.58
N ALA A 2 6.81 -5.03 -5.57
CA ALA A 2 8.20 -5.18 -6.02
C ALA A 2 8.92 -3.92 -6.56
N ARG A 3 8.19 -2.89 -7.03
CA ARG A 3 8.80 -1.61 -7.44
C ARG A 3 9.01 -0.66 -6.27
N LEU A 4 8.07 -0.62 -5.33
CA LEU A 4 8.11 0.28 -4.17
C LEU A 4 9.12 -0.18 -3.12
N SER A 5 9.40 -1.50 -3.03
CA SER A 5 10.43 -2.05 -2.14
C SER A 5 11.86 -1.60 -2.45
N LYS A 6 12.09 -0.91 -3.57
CA LYS A 6 13.38 -0.30 -3.93
C LYS A 6 13.54 1.13 -3.41
N PHE A 7 12.49 1.69 -2.81
CA PHE A 7 12.47 3.01 -2.20
C PHE A 7 12.33 2.83 -0.69
N ASP A 8 12.80 3.80 0.10
CA ASP A 8 12.61 3.83 1.56
C ASP A 8 11.13 4.10 1.87
N VAL A 9 10.32 3.05 1.78
CA VAL A 9 8.90 3.08 2.08
C VAL A 9 8.57 2.08 3.17
N GLU A 10 7.65 2.47 4.05
CA GLU A 10 7.17 1.63 5.13
C GLU A 10 5.68 1.39 4.97
N LEU A 11 5.23 0.14 5.12
CA LEU A 11 3.81 -0.16 5.19
C LEU A 11 3.26 0.35 6.52
N VAL A 12 2.22 1.18 6.47
CA VAL A 12 1.60 1.78 7.66
C VAL A 12 0.63 0.80 8.32
N SER A 13 0.00 -0.06 7.53
CA SER A 13 -0.79 -1.18 8.03
C SER A 13 0.09 -2.41 8.28
N SER A 14 -0.33 -3.29 9.19
CA SER A 14 0.33 -4.60 9.39
C SER A 14 0.28 -5.47 8.13
N GLU A 15 -0.70 -5.23 7.27
CA GLU A 15 -0.97 -6.04 6.07
C GLU A 15 -1.70 -5.24 4.99
N ILE A 16 -1.76 -5.81 3.78
CA ILE A 16 -2.64 -5.33 2.72
C ILE A 16 -4.04 -5.83 3.05
N VAL A 17 -5.00 -4.91 3.21
CA VAL A 17 -6.37 -5.26 3.54
C VAL A 17 -7.18 -5.51 2.28
N ARG A 18 -8.13 -6.43 2.35
CA ARG A 18 -9.08 -6.68 1.28
C ARG A 18 -10.40 -6.01 1.63
N TYR A 19 -10.88 -5.14 0.75
CA TYR A 19 -12.19 -4.53 0.88
C TYR A 19 -13.16 -5.28 -0.03
N GLU A 20 -14.07 -6.02 0.61
CA GLU A 20 -15.01 -6.93 -0.06
C GLU A 20 -14.26 -7.87 -1.02
N ASP A 21 -14.87 -8.20 -2.16
CA ASP A 21 -14.22 -8.91 -3.25
C ASP A 21 -13.75 -7.97 -4.36
N VAL A 22 -13.73 -6.65 -4.12
CA VAL A 22 -13.57 -5.62 -5.16
C VAL A 22 -12.20 -4.95 -5.14
N TYR A 23 -11.59 -4.75 -3.96
CA TYR A 23 -10.30 -4.06 -3.85
C TYR A 23 -9.33 -4.71 -2.86
N LYS A 24 -8.03 -4.55 -3.14
CA LYS A 24 -6.96 -4.62 -2.15
C LYS A 24 -6.44 -3.22 -1.88
N LEU A 25 -6.28 -2.88 -0.61
CA LEU A 25 -5.90 -1.56 -0.15
C LEU A 25 -4.68 -1.63 0.77
N CYS A 26 -3.81 -0.62 0.71
CA CYS A 26 -2.79 -0.41 1.73
C CYS A 26 -2.37 1.04 1.83
N TYR A 27 -1.78 1.40 2.98
CA TYR A 27 -1.14 2.69 3.19
C TYR A 27 0.37 2.51 3.33
N ILE A 28 1.14 3.41 2.72
CA ILE A 28 2.60 3.46 2.87
C ILE A 28 3.03 4.85 3.31
N ARG A 29 4.12 4.91 4.08
CA ARG A 29 4.91 6.12 4.31
C ARG A 29 6.08 6.13 3.34
N GLY A 30 6.25 7.22 2.62
CA GLY A 30 7.43 7.45 1.79
C GLY A 30 8.64 7.95 2.60
N PRO A 31 9.79 8.17 1.91
CA PRO A 31 11.04 8.59 2.55
C PRO A 31 10.93 9.89 3.35
N GLU A 32 10.06 10.81 2.92
CA GLU A 32 9.81 12.09 3.60
C GLU A 32 8.62 12.02 4.56
N GLY A 33 8.18 10.81 4.93
CA GLY A 33 7.03 10.60 5.79
C GLY A 33 5.68 10.92 5.11
N LEU A 34 5.66 11.11 3.79
CA LEU A 34 4.41 11.32 3.05
C LEU A 34 3.54 10.06 3.10
N LEU A 35 2.27 10.22 3.53
CA LEU A 35 1.31 9.12 3.55
C LEU A 35 0.65 8.98 2.18
N LEU A 36 0.71 7.76 1.62
CA LEU A 36 0.13 7.42 0.32
C LEU A 36 -0.80 6.21 0.48
N GLY A 37 -2.01 6.31 -0.06
CA GLY A 37 -2.95 5.19 -0.17
C GLY A 37 -2.85 4.55 -1.55
N LEU A 38 -2.77 3.22 -1.59
CA LEU A 38 -2.79 2.42 -2.82
C LEU A 38 -4.04 1.53 -2.84
N ALA A 39 -4.64 1.42 -4.03
CA ALA A 39 -5.78 0.56 -4.28
C ALA A 39 -5.55 -0.24 -5.57
N GLU A 40 -5.82 -1.55 -5.51
CA GLU A 40 -5.82 -2.47 -6.65
C GLU A 40 -7.22 -3.06 -6.77
N GLU A 41 -7.84 -2.90 -7.93
CA GLU A 41 -9.13 -3.53 -8.25
C GLU A 41 -8.94 -5.04 -8.49
N LEU A 42 -9.84 -5.83 -7.93
CA LEU A 42 -9.89 -7.29 -8.06
C LEU A 42 -10.90 -7.63 -9.15
N ALA A 43 -10.44 -7.59 -10.41
CA ALA A 43 -11.21 -8.10 -11.54
C ALA A 43 -11.40 -9.63 -11.48
#